data_AF-A0A969GCT1-F1
#
_entry.id   AF-A0A969GCT1-F1
#
_cell.length_a   1.000
_cell.length_b   1.000
_cell.length_c   1.000
_cell.angle_alpha   90.00
_cell.angle_beta   90.00
_cell.angle_gamma   90.00
#
_symmetry.space_group_name_H-M   'P 1'
#
loop_
_entity.id
_entity.type
_entity.pdbx_description
1 polymer ?
#
loop_
_entity_poly.entity_id
_entity_poly.type
_entity_poly.pdbx_seq_one_letter_code
_entity_poly.pdbx_strand_id
1 'polypeptide(L)'
;MKLSQKFLYALLCTGLLITSVGVQPAYAAALTVTSNADTVANDGFCTLREAIINANNDNQSGSTDCVAGVGADTITFAADYTITLVGSQLPAVTSTVTINGNGVANTIIQANAAPNTATYRVFEVSAGGNLTLDSLTVRHGRCNGSCRNDS
;
A
#
# COMPACT_ATOMS: atom_id res chain seq x y z
N MET A 1 -54.57 -64.39 -9.55
CA MET A 1 -54.19 -62.97 -9.63
C MET A 1 -52.77 -62.87 -9.07
N LYS A 2 -51.80 -62.47 -9.90
CA LYS A 2 -50.35 -62.66 -9.70
C LYS A 2 -49.78 -61.77 -8.58
N LEU A 3 -48.85 -62.33 -7.80
CA LEU A 3 -47.96 -61.65 -6.85
C LEU A 3 -46.62 -61.39 -7.55
N SER A 4 -46.10 -60.16 -7.55
CA SER A 4 -44.72 -59.80 -7.96
C SER A 4 -44.41 -58.34 -7.56
N GLN A 5 -43.21 -57.84 -7.30
CA GLN A 5 -41.87 -58.33 -6.99
C GLN A 5 -40.97 -57.07 -6.95
N LYS A 6 -40.35 -56.78 -5.80
CA LYS A 6 -39.00 -56.20 -5.53
C LYS A 6 -38.38 -55.06 -6.40
N PHE A 7 -37.45 -54.36 -5.73
CA PHE A 7 -36.35 -53.47 -6.20
C PHE A 7 -36.64 -51.97 -6.23
N LEU A 8 -36.15 -51.23 -5.22
CA LEU A 8 -34.85 -50.54 -5.16
C LEU A 8 -34.74 -49.38 -6.17
N TYR A 9 -34.89 -48.15 -5.68
CA TYR A 9 -34.19 -46.99 -6.21
C TYR A 9 -33.70 -46.12 -5.05
N ALA A 10 -32.45 -46.40 -4.65
CA ALA A 10 -31.61 -45.40 -4.01
C ALA A 10 -31.18 -44.41 -5.10
N LEU A 11 -31.52 -43.13 -4.94
CA LEU A 11 -30.79 -42.06 -5.61
C LEU A 11 -30.51 -40.95 -4.60
N LEU A 12 -29.25 -40.95 -4.16
CA LEU A 12 -28.61 -39.99 -3.27
C LEU A 12 -28.67 -38.60 -3.94
N CYS A 13 -29.55 -37.72 -3.48
CA CYS A 13 -29.53 -36.31 -3.90
C CYS A 13 -28.39 -35.59 -3.17
N THR A 14 -27.27 -35.48 -3.86
CA THR A 14 -26.11 -34.65 -3.53
C THR A 14 -26.54 -33.20 -3.37
N GLY A 15 -26.75 -32.77 -2.12
CA GLY A 15 -26.88 -31.35 -1.78
C GLY A 15 -25.51 -30.69 -1.75
N LEU A 16 -25.07 -30.15 -2.89
CA LEU A 16 -23.92 -29.23 -2.93
C LEU A 16 -24.38 -27.92 -2.27
N LEU A 17 -24.11 -27.77 -0.98
CA LEU A 17 -24.20 -26.50 -0.26
C LEU A 17 -23.17 -25.55 -0.87
N ILE A 18 -23.60 -24.75 -1.83
CA ILE A 18 -22.85 -23.58 -2.29
C ILE A 18 -22.97 -22.56 -1.16
N THR A 19 -22.01 -22.57 -0.25
CA THR A 19 -21.85 -21.48 0.71
C THR A 19 -21.46 -20.25 -0.10
N SER A 20 -22.36 -19.29 -0.17
CA SER A 20 -22.06 -17.96 -0.68
C SER A 20 -20.97 -17.36 0.20
N VAL A 21 -19.71 -17.47 -0.23
CA VAL A 21 -18.62 -16.70 0.33
C VAL A 21 -18.93 -15.25 -0.02
N GLY A 22 -19.61 -14.56 0.88
CA GLY A 22 -19.78 -13.12 0.77
C GLY A 22 -18.39 -12.51 0.81
N VAL A 23 -17.93 -12.00 -0.34
CA VAL A 23 -16.74 -11.16 -0.39
C VAL A 23 -17.10 -9.90 0.38
N GLN A 24 -16.69 -9.83 1.65
CA GLN A 24 -16.84 -8.61 2.43
C GLN A 24 -15.90 -7.58 1.80
N PRO A 25 -16.38 -6.38 1.45
CA PRO A 25 -15.48 -5.30 1.09
C PRO A 25 -14.59 -5.02 2.30
N ALA A 26 -13.28 -5.24 2.14
CA ALA A 26 -12.30 -4.85 3.11
C ALA A 26 -12.21 -3.32 3.08
N TYR A 27 -12.91 -2.65 4.01
CA TYR A 27 -12.68 -1.24 4.29
C TYR A 27 -11.37 -1.12 5.06
N ALA A 28 -10.24 -1.22 4.36
CA ALA A 28 -8.99 -0.71 4.90
C ALA A 28 -9.13 0.81 4.96
N ALA A 29 -9.01 1.40 6.15
CA ALA A 29 -8.97 2.86 6.27
C ALA A 29 -7.74 3.36 5.50
N ALA A 30 -7.96 4.14 4.44
CA ALA A 30 -6.87 4.61 3.61
C ALA A 30 -6.08 5.70 4.36
N LEU A 31 -4.77 5.47 4.52
CA LEU A 31 -3.82 6.47 4.99
C LEU A 31 -3.69 7.55 3.90
N THR A 32 -4.45 8.63 4.04
CA THR A 32 -4.50 9.69 3.03
C THR A 32 -3.48 10.76 3.34
N VAL A 33 -2.48 10.91 2.48
CA VAL A 33 -1.49 11.99 2.53
C VAL A 33 -2.17 13.30 2.13
N THR A 34 -2.05 14.33 2.96
CA THR A 34 -2.69 15.64 2.78
C THR A 34 -1.69 16.79 2.58
N SER A 35 -0.39 16.49 2.58
CA SER A 35 0.68 17.46 2.35
C SER A 35 1.83 16.87 1.54
N ASN A 36 2.49 17.72 0.76
CA ASN A 36 3.71 17.38 0.04
C ASN A 36 5.00 17.63 0.84
N ALA A 37 4.88 18.07 2.09
CA ALA A 37 6.01 18.19 3.00
C ALA A 37 6.65 16.82 3.30
N ASP A 38 7.95 16.83 3.61
CA ASP A 38 8.67 15.66 4.11
C ASP A 38 9.10 15.91 5.56
N THR A 39 8.12 15.93 6.46
CA THR A 39 8.29 16.21 7.89
C THR A 39 7.56 15.16 8.72
N VAL A 40 7.94 15.08 10.00
CA VAL A 40 7.21 14.32 11.03
C VAL A 40 6.83 15.32 12.12
N ALA A 41 5.58 15.76 12.13
CA ALA A 41 5.07 16.77 13.03
C ALA A 41 3.59 16.50 13.37
N ASN A 42 3.11 17.10 14.46
CA ASN A 42 1.67 17.18 14.71
C ASN A 42 1.21 18.59 14.34
N ASP A 43 1.00 18.85 13.06
CA ASP A 43 0.68 20.16 12.46
C ASP A 43 -0.65 20.19 11.70
N GLY A 44 -1.44 19.11 11.78
CA GLY A 44 -2.73 18.95 11.09
C GLY A 44 -2.61 18.41 9.67
N PHE A 45 -1.41 18.06 9.22
CA PHE A 45 -1.18 17.47 7.90
C PHE A 45 -0.57 16.08 8.01
N CYS A 46 -1.10 15.13 7.23
CA CYS A 46 -0.52 13.80 7.11
C CYS A 46 0.47 13.79 5.94
N THR A 47 1.77 13.69 6.23
CA THR A 47 2.82 13.56 5.21
C THR A 47 2.99 12.10 4.78
N LEU A 48 3.63 11.87 3.62
CA LEU A 48 3.99 10.51 3.20
C LEU A 48 4.90 9.81 4.20
N ARG A 49 5.83 10.54 4.83
CA ARG A 49 6.75 9.99 5.83
C ARG A 49 5.99 9.50 7.06
N GLU A 50 5.04 10.29 7.55
CA GLU A 50 4.20 9.91 8.70
C GLU A 50 3.30 8.72 8.36
N ALA A 51 2.69 8.72 7.17
CA ALA A 51 1.84 7.63 6.71
C ALA A 51 2.61 6.29 6.66
N ILE A 52 3.85 6.29 6.19
CA ILE A 52 4.71 5.09 6.17
C ILE A 52 5.06 4.64 7.60
N ILE A 53 5.34 5.56 8.52
CA ILE A 53 5.62 5.20 9.93
C ILE A 53 4.38 4.58 10.57
N ASN A 54 3.20 5.16 10.35
CA ASN A 54 1.94 4.65 10.88
C ASN A 54 1.63 3.25 10.33
N ALA A 55 1.81 3.03 9.02
CA ALA A 55 1.63 1.74 8.36
C ALA A 55 2.63 0.68 8.84
N ASN A 56 3.88 1.06 9.08
CA ASN A 56 4.91 0.13 9.56
C ASN A 56 4.64 -0.35 10.99
N ASN A 57 4.04 0.51 11.83
CA ASN A 57 3.91 0.29 13.26
C ASN A 57 2.49 -0.11 13.71
N ASP A 58 1.55 -0.25 12.77
CA ASP A 58 0.13 -0.51 13.04
C ASP A 58 -0.47 0.45 14.09
N ASN A 59 -0.09 1.73 14.06
CA ASN A 59 -0.51 2.75 15.02
C ASN A 59 -0.32 4.19 14.48
N GLN A 60 -0.36 5.20 15.36
CA GLN A 60 -0.17 6.64 15.04
C GLN A 60 1.19 7.20 15.50
N SER A 61 2.22 6.36 15.58
CA SER A 61 3.55 6.77 16.06
C SER A 61 4.31 7.69 15.10
N GLY A 62 3.91 7.74 13.82
CA GLY A 62 4.38 8.72 12.85
C GLY A 62 3.78 10.10 13.12
N SER A 63 2.45 10.16 13.18
CA SER A 63 1.72 11.34 13.63
C SER A 63 0.26 10.97 13.92
N THR A 64 -0.37 11.74 14.81
CA THR A 64 -1.82 11.67 15.04
C THR A 64 -2.64 12.37 13.96
N ASP A 65 -1.99 13.14 13.09
CA ASP A 65 -2.61 13.77 11.91
C ASP A 65 -2.88 12.78 10.78
N CYS A 66 -2.24 11.61 10.85
CA CYS A 66 -2.52 10.47 10.01
C CYS A 66 -3.41 9.47 10.76
N VAL A 67 -4.25 8.75 10.00
CA VAL A 67 -4.96 7.57 10.53
C VAL A 67 -3.95 6.53 11.03
N ALA A 68 -4.32 5.73 12.03
CA ALA A 68 -3.51 4.60 12.47
C ALA A 68 -3.37 3.56 11.34
N GLY A 69 -2.16 3.05 11.08
CA GLY A 69 -2.01 1.86 10.24
C GLY A 69 -2.60 0.63 10.91
N VAL A 70 -3.09 -0.34 10.13
CA VAL A 70 -3.54 -1.65 10.65
C VAL A 70 -3.34 -2.75 9.60
N GLY A 71 -2.36 -3.61 9.82
CA GLY A 71 -2.13 -4.82 9.04
C GLY A 71 -1.57 -4.53 7.65
N ALA A 72 -2.40 -4.69 6.62
CA ALA A 72 -2.03 -4.35 5.25
C ALA A 72 -2.65 -3.00 4.89
N ASP A 73 -1.79 -2.03 4.62
CA ASP A 73 -2.19 -0.64 4.51
C ASP A 73 -2.18 -0.15 3.05
N THR A 74 -3.11 0.76 2.75
CA THR A 74 -3.14 1.50 1.49
C THR A 74 -2.95 2.99 1.76
N ILE A 75 -1.91 3.56 1.17
CA ILE A 75 -1.60 4.99 1.20
C ILE A 75 -2.10 5.63 -0.09
N THR A 76 -2.86 6.72 0.02
CA THR A 76 -3.40 7.51 -1.10
C THR A 76 -3.09 9.00 -0.91
N PHE A 77 -3.44 9.85 -1.86
CA PHE A 77 -3.12 11.29 -1.83
C PHE A 77 -4.36 12.16 -2.05
N ALA A 78 -4.58 13.12 -1.16
CA ALA A 78 -5.74 14.02 -1.22
C ALA A 78 -5.71 15.00 -2.40
N ALA A 79 -4.53 15.21 -3.00
CA ALA A 79 -4.32 16.05 -4.17
C ALA A 79 -3.10 15.56 -4.96
N ASP A 80 -2.84 16.22 -6.08
CA ASP A 80 -1.63 16.01 -6.85
C ASP A 80 -0.43 16.61 -6.09
N TYR A 81 0.63 15.83 -5.92
CA TYR A 81 1.80 16.22 -5.15
C TYR A 81 3.10 15.87 -5.84
N THR A 82 4.03 16.82 -5.80
CA THR A 82 5.46 16.55 -5.92
C THR A 82 6.08 16.61 -4.54
N ILE A 83 6.46 15.45 -4.00
CA ILE A 83 7.07 15.28 -2.69
C ILE A 83 8.58 15.21 -2.89
N THR A 84 9.30 16.20 -2.34
CA THR A 84 10.77 16.23 -2.36
C THR A 84 11.30 15.90 -0.98
N LEU A 85 12.09 14.84 -0.87
CA LEU A 85 12.63 14.40 0.41
C LEU A 85 13.64 15.39 0.99
N VAL A 86 13.69 15.45 2.31
CA VAL A 86 14.55 16.38 3.08
C VAL A 86 15.67 15.59 3.74
N GLY A 87 16.81 15.51 3.03
CA GLY A 87 18.08 15.05 3.59
C GLY A 87 18.20 13.56 3.90
N SER A 88 17.13 12.77 3.71
CA SER A 88 17.13 11.32 3.97
C SER A 88 16.11 10.58 3.12
N GLN A 89 16.31 9.27 2.93
CA GLN A 89 15.30 8.38 2.36
C GLN A 89 14.02 8.34 3.23
N LEU A 90 12.91 7.86 2.66
CA LEU A 90 11.72 7.54 3.45
C LEU A 90 12.04 6.41 4.45
N PRO A 91 11.25 6.28 5.54
CA PRO A 91 11.38 5.16 6.46
C PRO A 91 11.32 3.85 5.68
N ALA A 92 12.18 2.89 6.04
CA ALA A 92 12.17 1.60 5.38
C ALA A 92 10.81 0.93 5.58
N VAL A 93 10.24 0.36 4.53
CA VAL A 93 8.96 -0.34 4.59
C VAL A 93 9.18 -1.70 5.25
N THR A 94 8.48 -1.95 6.35
CA THR A 94 8.59 -3.17 7.18
C THR A 94 7.30 -3.97 7.25
N SER A 95 6.18 -3.44 6.75
CA SER A 95 4.88 -4.11 6.66
C SER A 95 4.42 -4.25 5.19
N THR A 96 3.18 -4.71 4.98
CA THR A 96 2.58 -4.74 3.63
C THR A 96 1.92 -3.40 3.34
N VAL A 97 2.49 -2.65 2.40
CA VAL A 97 2.05 -1.30 2.06
C VAL A 97 1.83 -1.19 0.55
N THR A 98 0.65 -0.71 0.17
CA THR A 98 0.37 -0.26 -1.20
C THR A 98 0.32 1.26 -1.22
N ILE A 99 1.10 1.90 -2.08
CA ILE A 99 1.03 3.34 -2.33
C ILE A 99 0.38 3.56 -3.68
N ASN A 100 -0.83 4.11 -3.68
CA ASN A 100 -1.61 4.38 -4.88
C ASN A 100 -1.61 5.89 -5.17
N GLY A 101 -0.90 6.29 -6.22
CA GLY A 101 -0.85 7.68 -6.67
C GLY A 101 -2.03 8.11 -7.54
N ASN A 102 -2.14 9.40 -7.78
CA ASN A 102 -3.17 10.01 -8.63
C ASN A 102 -2.81 10.01 -10.13
N GLY A 103 -1.80 9.23 -10.52
CA GLY A 103 -1.23 9.16 -11.86
C GLY A 103 0.26 9.53 -11.90
N VAL A 104 1.00 8.99 -12.87
CA VAL A 104 2.46 9.15 -12.98
C VAL A 104 2.93 10.61 -13.10
N ALA A 105 2.10 11.51 -13.61
CA ALA A 105 2.37 12.94 -13.70
C ALA A 105 1.90 13.74 -12.47
N ASN A 106 1.06 13.14 -11.64
CA ASN A 106 0.32 13.80 -10.57
C ASN A 106 0.85 13.45 -9.17
N THR A 107 1.39 12.25 -9.00
CA THR A 107 2.09 11.83 -7.79
C THR A 107 3.56 11.56 -8.13
N ILE A 108 4.42 12.48 -7.72
CA ILE A 108 5.87 12.40 -7.94
C ILE A 108 6.56 12.37 -6.58
N ILE A 109 7.34 11.32 -6.34
CA ILE A 109 8.13 11.14 -5.13
C ILE A 109 9.60 11.17 -5.54
N GLN A 110 10.35 12.17 -5.08
CA GLN A 110 11.72 12.39 -5.52
C GLN A 110 12.68 12.63 -4.36
N ALA A 111 13.86 12.02 -4.42
CA ALA A 111 14.88 12.23 -3.39
C ALA A 111 15.52 13.63 -3.50
N ASN A 112 15.46 14.25 -4.67
CA ASN A 112 15.88 15.64 -4.87
C ASN A 112 15.12 16.26 -6.05
N ALA A 113 14.97 17.58 -6.06
CA ALA A 113 14.41 18.30 -7.20
C ALA A 113 15.32 18.23 -8.45
N ALA A 114 16.63 18.29 -8.24
CA ALA A 114 17.62 18.14 -9.29
C ALA A 114 18.01 16.66 -9.50
N PRO A 115 18.12 16.20 -10.76
CA PRO A 115 18.62 14.85 -11.05
C PRO A 115 20.06 14.69 -10.57
N ASN A 116 20.47 13.45 -10.30
CA ASN A 116 21.84 13.07 -9.92
C ASN A 116 22.41 13.79 -8.68
N THR A 117 21.56 14.40 -7.85
CA THR A 117 21.98 15.21 -6.69
C THR A 117 21.84 14.46 -5.35
N ALA A 118 20.82 13.61 -5.23
CA ALA A 118 20.59 12.88 -3.98
C ALA A 118 21.75 11.92 -3.66
N THR A 119 22.09 11.80 -2.37
CA THR A 119 23.04 10.81 -1.85
C THR A 119 22.35 9.59 -1.26
N TYR A 120 21.03 9.53 -1.34
CA TYR A 120 20.17 8.50 -0.77
C TYR A 120 19.08 8.06 -1.77
N ARG A 121 18.54 6.87 -1.56
CA ARG A 121 17.40 6.32 -2.29
C ARG A 121 16.08 6.98 -1.86
N VAL A 122 15.02 6.81 -2.63
CA VAL A 122 13.67 7.25 -2.21
C VAL A 122 13.08 6.25 -1.22
N PHE A 123 12.98 4.98 -1.63
CA PHE A 123 12.41 3.89 -0.85
C PHE A 123 13.46 2.83 -0.51
N GLU A 124 13.25 2.17 0.62
CA GLU A 124 13.88 0.92 1.01
C GLU A 124 12.79 -0.04 1.50
N VAL A 125 12.90 -1.31 1.13
CA VAL A 125 12.06 -2.38 1.68
C VAL A 125 12.95 -3.26 2.53
N SER A 126 12.67 -3.32 3.83
CA SER A 126 13.41 -4.18 4.76
C SER A 126 12.97 -5.63 4.65
N ALA A 127 13.74 -6.54 5.25
CA ALA A 127 13.34 -7.95 5.35
C ALA A 127 11.98 -8.04 6.07
N GLY A 128 10.98 -8.64 5.41
CA GLY A 128 9.61 -8.75 5.91
C GLY A 128 8.66 -7.67 5.39
N GLY A 129 9.16 -6.60 4.77
CA GLY A 129 8.34 -5.60 4.09
C GLY A 129 7.86 -6.06 2.72
N ASN A 130 6.73 -5.52 2.28
CA ASN A 130 6.19 -5.70 0.93
C ASN A 130 5.61 -4.37 0.44
N LEU A 131 6.27 -3.74 -0.51
CA LEU A 131 5.87 -2.46 -1.07
C LEU A 131 5.34 -2.63 -2.50
N THR A 132 4.09 -2.24 -2.70
CA THR A 132 3.50 -2.05 -4.03
C THR A 132 3.38 -0.56 -4.34
N LEU A 133 3.86 -0.14 -5.50
CA LEU A 133 3.73 1.23 -5.99
C LEU A 133 2.82 1.20 -7.23
N ASP A 134 1.73 1.96 -7.20
CA ASP A 134 0.80 2.08 -8.32
C ASP A 134 0.61 3.56 -8.70
N SER A 135 0.47 3.82 -10.01
CA SER A 135 0.05 5.12 -10.53
C SER A 135 0.85 6.34 -10.02
N LEU A 136 2.18 6.21 -9.90
CA LEU A 136 3.07 7.28 -9.44
C LEU A 136 4.45 7.24 -10.11
N THR A 137 5.20 8.33 -10.01
CA THR A 137 6.62 8.40 -10.42
C THR A 137 7.54 8.41 -9.22
N VAL A 138 8.57 7.57 -9.22
CA VAL A 138 9.71 7.65 -8.30
C VAL A 138 10.94 8.09 -9.08
N ARG A 139 11.60 9.18 -8.66
CA ARG A 139 12.77 9.69 -9.39
C ARG A 139 13.86 10.29 -8.53
N HIS A 140 15.01 10.53 -9.16
CA HIS A 140 16.16 11.24 -8.60
C HIS A 140 16.74 10.62 -7.30
N GLY A 141 16.37 9.37 -6.97
CA GLY A 141 17.01 8.59 -5.90
C GLY A 141 18.36 8.06 -6.34
N ARG A 142 19.29 7.95 -5.38
CA ARG A 142 20.55 7.24 -5.58
C ARG A 142 20.36 5.74 -5.39
N CYS A 143 20.71 4.98 -6.40
CA CYS A 143 20.89 3.54 -6.27
C CYS A 143 22.33 3.21 -5.89
N ASN A 144 22.54 2.49 -4.80
CA ASN A 144 23.83 1.87 -4.52
C ASN A 144 23.91 0.53 -5.27
N GLY A 145 24.14 0.58 -6.59
CA GLY A 145 24.20 -0.60 -7.47
C GLY A 145 23.78 -0.32 -8.91
N SER A 146 23.53 -1.37 -9.70
CA SER A 146 23.14 -1.27 -11.11
C SER A 146 21.65 -0.95 -11.28
N CYS A 147 21.26 0.30 -11.07
CA CYS A 147 19.97 0.76 -11.58
C CYS A 147 20.09 0.99 -13.09
N ARG A 148 19.29 0.25 -13.86
CA ARG A 148 19.17 0.45 -15.31
C ARG A 148 18.45 1.79 -15.49
N ASN A 149 19.16 2.77 -16.05
CA ASN A 149 18.56 4.02 -16.49
C ASN A 149 17.79 3.70 -17.77
N ASP A 150 16.59 3.16 -17.65
CA ASP A 150 15.72 2.98 -18.80
C ASP A 150 15.30 4.37 -19.25
N SER A 151 15.84 4.78 -20.40
CA SER A 151 15.68 6.10 -21.01
C SER A 151 14.39 6.18 -21.79
#